data_AF-A0A2W4T918-F1
#
_entry.id   AF-A0A2W4T918-F1
#
_cell.length_a   1.000
_cell.length_b   1.000
_cell.length_c   1.000
_cell.angle_alpha   90.00
_cell.angle_beta   90.00
_cell.angle_gamma   90.00
#
_symmetry.space_group_name_H-M   'P 1'
#
loop_
_entity.id
_entity.type
_entity.pdbx_description
1 polymer ?
#
loop_
_entity_poly.entity_id
_entity_poly.type
_entity_poly.pdbx_seq_one_letter_code
_entity_poly.pdbx_strand_id
1 'polypeptide(L)' 'MVTGAAVRTPLGRLGKPEDVAAVIAFLLSAGAAFVTGALIPITGGIEILSPISTIAQGD' A
#
# COMPACT_ATOMS: atom_id res chain seq x y z
N MET A 1 -16.13 -16.65 4.65
CA MET A 1 -15.00 -16.14 5.45
C MET A 1 -14.10 -15.32 4.54
N VAL A 2 -14.34 -14.01 4.42
CA VAL A 2 -13.43 -13.13 3.67
C VAL A 2 -12.25 -12.81 4.58
N THR A 3 -11.36 -13.80 4.75
CA THR A 3 -10.17 -13.71 5.61
C THR A 3 -8.88 -13.58 4.78
N GLY A 4 -8.97 -13.01 3.57
CA GLY A 4 -7.88 -13.07 2.59
C GLY A 4 -6.97 -11.84 2.52
N ALA A 5 -7.51 -10.63 2.65
CA ALA A 5 -6.74 -9.41 2.35
C ALA A 5 -6.17 -8.71 3.60
N ALA A 6 -6.91 -8.64 4.72
CA ALA A 6 -6.45 -7.95 5.92
C ALA A 6 -5.27 -8.64 6.62
N VAL A 7 -5.22 -9.98 6.56
CA VAL A 7 -4.21 -10.82 7.23
C VAL A 7 -2.85 -10.74 6.54
N ARG A 8 -2.79 -10.25 5.29
CA ARG A 8 -1.58 -10.30 4.45
C ARG A 8 -0.81 -8.99 4.39
N THR A 9 -1.31 -7.90 4.98
CA THR A 9 -0.53 -6.65 5.09
C THR A 9 0.26 -6.67 6.41
N PRO A 10 1.55 -6.29 6.42
CA PRO A 10 2.30 -6.07 7.67
C PRO A 10 1.58 -5.12 8.63
N LEU A 11 0.83 -4.17 8.10
CA LEU A 11 0.03 -3.22 8.88
C LEU A 11 -1.17 -3.87 9.59
N GLY A 12 -1.50 -5.13 9.28
CA GLY A 12 -2.52 -5.93 9.96
C GLY A 12 -3.96 -5.44 9.74
N ARG A 13 -4.17 -4.56 8.77
CA ARG A 13 -5.48 -4.00 8.43
C ARG A 13 -5.63 -3.77 6.93
N LEU A 14 -6.90 -3.69 6.50
CA LEU A 14 -7.22 -3.18 5.18
C LEU A 14 -6.90 -1.69 5.08
N GLY A 15 -6.44 -1.29 3.89
CA GLY A 15 -6.33 0.12 3.52
C GLY A 15 -7.72 0.75 3.48
N LYS A 16 -7.79 2.03 3.82
CA LYS A 16 -8.97 2.88 3.68
C LYS A 16 -8.71 3.94 2.61
N PRO A 17 -9.75 4.51 2.00
CA PRO A 17 -9.58 5.61 1.03
C PRO A 17 -8.72 6.76 1.57
N GLU A 18 -8.80 7.02 2.87
CA GLU A 18 -8.04 8.10 3.53
C GLU A 18 -6.53 7.85 3.54
N ASP A 19 -6.08 6.58 3.53
CA ASP A 19 -4.65 6.25 3.46
C ASP A 19 -4.04 6.73 2.13
N VAL A 20 -4.80 6.62 1.03
CA VAL A 20 -4.38 7.09 -0.29
C VAL A 20 -4.53 8.61 -0.39
N ALA A 21 -5.66 9.15 0.08
CA ALA A 21 -5.93 10.58 0.03
C ALA A 21 -4.89 11.40 0.80
N ALA A 22 -4.42 10.92 1.95
CA ALA A 22 -3.40 11.61 2.73
C ALA A 22 -2.06 11.72 1.99
N VAL A 23 -1.64 10.67 1.28
CA VAL A 23 -0.41 10.69 0.46
C VAL A 23 -0.56 11.64 -0.72
N ILE A 24 -1.72 11.63 -1.39
CA ILE A 24 -2.02 12.58 -2.45
C ILE A 24 -1.96 14.01 -1.92
N ALA A 25 -2.57 14.29 -0.77
CA ALA A 25 -2.55 15.61 -0.15
C ALA A 25 -1.12 16.07 0.18
N PHE A 26 -0.26 15.16 0.66
CA PHE A 26 1.17 15.45 0.85
C PHE A 26 1.86 15.77 -0.48
N LEU A 27 1.64 14.98 -1.53
CA LEU A 27 2.25 15.19 -2.85
C LEU A 27 1.83 16.51 -3.51
N LEU A 28 0.64 17.02 -3.20
CA LEU A 28 0.15 18.32 -3.65
C LEU A 28 0.63 19.49 -2.77
N SER A 29 1.29 19.21 -1.64
CA SER A 29 1.78 20.23 -0.72
C SER A 29 3.16 20.77 -1.13
N ALA A 30 3.53 21.93 -0.59
CA ALA A 30 4.87 22.47 -0.76
C ALA A 30 5.98 21.56 -0.19
N GLY A 31 5.65 20.67 0.75
CA GLY A 31 6.60 19.72 1.34
C GLY A 31 7.10 18.67 0.35
N ALA A 32 6.41 18.47 -0.77
CA ALA A 32 6.78 17.51 -1.82
C ALA A 32 7.42 18.17 -3.05
N ALA A 33 7.82 19.45 -2.99
CA ALA A 33 8.25 20.23 -4.16
C ALA A 33 9.44 19.65 -4.94
N PHE A 34 10.22 18.75 -4.34
CA PHE A 34 11.36 18.08 -4.99
C PHE A 34 11.10 16.60 -5.33
N VAL A 35 9.87 16.11 -5.10
CA VAL A 35 9.50 14.72 -5.39
C VAL A 35 9.00 14.64 -6.82
N THR A 36 9.76 13.96 -7.69
CA THR A 36 9.38 13.70 -9.08
C THR A 36 9.87 12.33 -9.54
N GLY A 37 9.12 11.67 -10.42
CA GLY A 37 9.45 10.35 -10.97
C GLY A 37 9.40 9.19 -9.97
N ALA A 38 8.91 9.41 -8.75
CA ALA A 38 8.85 8.39 -7.71
C ALA A 38 7.57 7.56 -7.77
N LEU A 39 7.71 6.24 -7.57
CA LEU A 39 6.60 5.33 -7.29
C LEU A 39 6.48 5.17 -5.77
N ILE A 40 5.32 5.49 -5.21
CA ILE A 40 5.06 5.41 -3.76
C ILE A 40 3.96 4.38 -3.52
N PRO A 41 4.30 3.16 -3.06
CA PRO A 41 3.30 2.13 -2.77
C PRO A 41 2.51 2.45 -1.50
N ILE A 42 1.18 2.41 -1.59
CA ILE A 42 0.25 2.67 -0.47
C ILE A 42 -0.55 1.40 -0.19
N THR A 43 0.13 0.37 0.30
CA THR A 43 -0.41 -1.00 0.32
C THR A 43 -0.45 -1.63 1.71
N GLY A 44 -0.08 -0.87 2.75
CA GLY A 44 0.16 -1.43 4.08
C GLY A 44 1.36 -2.39 4.13
N GLY A 45 2.21 -2.40 3.09
CA GLY A 45 3.45 -3.17 2.98
C GLY A 45 3.28 -4.59 2.46
N ILE A 46 2.17 -4.90 1.77
CA ILE A 46 1.88 -6.27 1.28
C ILE A 46 3.00 -6.86 0.41
N GLU A 47 3.70 -6.00 -0.34
CA GLU A 47 4.80 -6.37 -1.24
C GLU A 47 6.14 -6.60 -0.52
N ILE A 48 6.23 -6.29 0.77
CA ILE A 48 7.45 -6.52 1.58
C ILE A 48 7.46 -7.94 2.16
N LEU A 49 6.30 -8.49 2.53
CA LEU A 49 6.18 -9.81 3.16
C LEU A 49 5.68 -10.92 2.22
N SER A 50 5.11 -10.58 1.07
CA SER A 50 4.65 -11.57 0.09
C SER A 50 5.51 -11.47 -1.16
N PRO A 51 6.40 -12.44 -1.46
CA PRO A 51 6.96 -12.51 -2.80
C PRO A 51 5.80 -12.66 -3.78
N ILE A 52 5.84 -11.95 -4.91
CA ILE A 52 4.79 -11.98 -5.96
C ILE A 52 4.43 -13.42 -6.37
N SER A 53 5.34 -14.38 -6.19
CA SER A 53 5.08 -15.81 -6.40
C SER A 53 4.01 -16.41 -5.48
N THR A 54 3.80 -15.88 -4.27
CA THR A 54 2.87 -16.45 -3.26
C THR A 54 1.42 -15.99 -3.47
N ILE A 55 1.19 -14.96 -4.29
CA ILE A 55 -0.17 -14.53 -4.69
C ILE A 55 -0.64 -15.17 -6.01
N ALA A 56 0.29 -15.77 -6.78
CA ALA A 56 -0.03 -16.50 -8.00
C ALA A 56 -0.39 -17.98 -7.74
N GLN A 57 0.10 -18.56 -6.64
CA GLN A 57 -0.37 -19.87 -6.18
C GLN A 57 -1.67 -19.68 -5.39
N GLY A 58 -2.79 -19.76 -6.11
CA GLY A 58 -4.01 -20.25 -5.50
C GLY A 58 -3.82 -21.74 -5.24
N ASP A 59 -3.98 -22.12 -3.97
CA ASP A 59 -3.72 -23.41 -3.32
C ASP A 59 -2.27 -23.67 -2.86
#